data_AF-A0AA48H5C8-F1
#
_entry.id   AF-A0AA48H5C8-F1
#
_cell.length_a   1.000
_cell.length_b   1.000
_cell.length_c   1.000
_cell.angle_alpha   90.00
_cell.angle_beta   90.00
_cell.angle_gamma   90.00
#
_symmetry.space_group_name_H-M   'P 1'
#
loop_
_entity.id
_entity.type
_entity.pdbx_description
1 polymer ?
#
loop_
_entity_poly.entity_id
_entity_poly.type
_entity_poly.pdbx_seq_one_letter_code
_entity_poly.pdbx_strand_id
1 'polypeptide(L)'
;MAIPFTPIAAAALRYGAVAALSYAVARRARPHSLHPATEAEMDRMPEGAHLGHAPGQMNATARLRRAIRLGATGPGVEIDLGALARLRLRRLA
;
A
#
# COMPACT_ATOMS: atom_id res chain seq x y z
N MET A 1 -40.21 18.00 -0.44
CA MET A 1 -39.36 17.03 -1.17
C MET A 1 -38.45 16.36 -0.15
N ALA A 2 -38.58 15.05 0.08
CA ALA A 2 -37.68 14.34 0.99
C ALA A 2 -36.36 14.06 0.25
N ILE A 3 -35.27 14.71 0.68
CA ILE A 3 -33.93 14.38 0.18
C ILE A 3 -33.57 13.03 0.80
N PRO A 4 -33.31 11.97 0.02
CA PRO A 4 -32.94 10.67 0.56
C PRO A 4 -31.52 10.79 1.15
N PHE A 5 -31.44 11.02 2.46
CA PHE A 5 -30.18 11.14 3.19
C PHE A 5 -29.48 9.79 3.38
N THR A 6 -30.19 8.69 3.28
CA THR A 6 -29.68 7.32 3.46
C THR A 6 -28.45 7.01 2.59
N PRO A 7 -28.45 7.24 1.25
CA PRO A 7 -27.25 7.01 0.43
C PRO A 7 -26.05 7.87 0.84
N ILE A 8 -26.28 9.13 1.22
CA ILE A 8 -25.21 10.05 1.64
C ILE A 8 -24.62 9.58 2.98
N ALA A 9 -25.47 9.22 3.94
CA ALA A 9 -25.05 8.70 5.24
C ALA A 9 -24.25 7.39 5.10
N ALA A 10 -24.69 6.48 4.23
CA ALA A 10 -23.97 5.24 3.94
C ALA A 10 -22.61 5.50 3.30
N ALA A 11 -22.51 6.44 2.37
CA ALA A 11 -21.24 6.83 1.77
C ALA A 11 -20.30 7.47 2.81
N ALA A 12 -20.81 8.40 3.61
CA ALA A 12 -20.04 9.06 4.67
C ALA A 12 -19.49 8.06 5.69
N LEU A 13 -20.29 7.07 6.09
CA LEU A 13 -19.83 6.00 6.99
C LEU A 13 -18.72 5.16 6.36
N ARG A 14 -18.84 4.76 5.08
CA ARG A 14 -17.83 3.96 4.39
C ARG A 14 -16.50 4.71 4.28
N TYR A 15 -16.52 5.92 3.75
CA TYR A 15 -15.31 6.72 3.58
C TYR A 15 -14.73 7.17 4.92
N GLY A 16 -15.59 7.51 5.88
CA GLY A 16 -15.20 7.83 7.25
C GLY A 16 -14.51 6.66 7.94
N ALA A 17 -15.02 5.43 7.77
CA ALA A 17 -14.39 4.23 8.31
C ALA A 17 -13.00 3.98 7.70
N VAL A 18 -12.86 4.11 6.37
CA VAL A 18 -11.56 3.97 5.68
C VAL A 18 -10.57 5.03 6.16
N ALA A 19 -11.00 6.28 6.27
CA ALA A 19 -10.17 7.38 6.75
C ALA A 19 -9.73 7.15 8.21
N ALA A 20 -10.66 6.78 9.10
CA ALA A 20 -10.38 6.51 10.51
C ALA A 20 -9.41 5.34 10.69
N LEU A 21 -9.58 4.26 9.91
CA LEU A 21 -8.67 3.11 9.94
C LEU A 21 -7.28 3.50 9.46
N SER A 22 -7.19 4.22 8.33
CA SER A 22 -5.92 4.69 7.78
C SER A 22 -5.18 5.60 8.77
N TYR A 23 -5.90 6.53 9.41
CA TYR A 23 -5.36 7.39 10.45
C TYR A 23 -4.88 6.60 11.69
N ALA A 24 -5.65 5.60 12.11
CA ALA A 24 -5.27 4.74 13.23
C ALA A 24 -4.00 3.90 12.95
N VAL A 25 -3.79 3.48 11.70
CA VAL A 25 -2.54 2.83 11.27
C VAL A 25 -1.41 3.85 11.22
N ALA A 26 -1.62 4.99 10.55
CA ALA A 26 -0.59 6.03 10.38
C ALA A 26 -0.08 6.58 11.72
N ARG A 27 -0.98 6.85 12.68
CA ARG A 27 -0.60 7.34 14.01
C ARG A 27 0.25 6.34 14.82
N ARG A 28 0.17 5.06 14.49
CA ARG A 28 0.91 3.98 15.15
C ARG A 28 2.23 3.67 14.44
N ALA A 29 2.35 4.04 13.18
CA ALA A 29 3.60 3.91 12.44
C ALA A 29 4.65 4.78 13.14
N ARG A 30 5.70 4.14 13.65
CA ARG A 30 6.86 4.83 14.20
C ARG A 30 7.92 4.94 13.12
N PRO A 31 8.69 6.04 13.07
CA PRO A 31 9.91 6.08 12.29
C PRO A 31 10.77 4.89 12.70
N HIS A 32 11.05 4.01 11.75
CA HIS A 32 11.91 2.88 11.95
C HIS A 32 12.97 2.91 10.87
N SER A 33 14.24 2.95 11.29
CA SER A 33 15.36 2.88 10.37
C SER A 33 15.36 1.50 9.74
N LEU A 34 15.20 1.43 8.42
CA LEU A 34 15.43 0.20 7.68
C LEU A 34 16.93 -0.04 7.58
N HIS A 35 17.32 -1.31 7.57
CA HIS A 35 18.71 -1.66 7.33
C HIS A 35 19.05 -1.33 5.86
N PRO A 36 20.22 -0.72 5.55
CA PRO A 36 20.55 -0.28 4.19
C PRO A 36 20.47 -1.38 3.14
N ALA A 37 20.80 -2.62 3.52
CA ALA A 37 20.68 -3.75 2.61
C ALA A 37 19.21 -4.01 2.22
N THR A 38 18.27 -3.91 3.15
CA THR A 38 16.84 -4.08 2.87
C THR A 38 16.32 -3.00 1.92
N GLU A 39 16.75 -1.76 2.12
CA GLU A 39 16.40 -0.64 1.25
C GLU A 39 16.94 -0.85 -0.17
N ALA A 40 18.21 -1.29 -0.28
CA ALA A 40 18.81 -1.64 -1.55
C ALA A 40 18.14 -2.84 -2.26
N GLU A 41 17.56 -3.80 -1.52
CA GLU A 41 16.76 -4.88 -2.11
C GLU A 41 15.41 -4.37 -2.61
N MET A 42 14.74 -3.47 -1.86
CA MET A 42 13.50 -2.85 -2.31
C MET A 42 13.70 -2.02 -3.57
N ASP A 43 14.81 -1.30 -3.68
CA ASP A 43 15.17 -0.53 -4.87
C ASP A 43 15.47 -1.38 -6.09
N ARG A 44 15.81 -2.66 -5.89
CA ARG A 44 16.04 -3.63 -6.97
C ARG A 44 14.76 -4.35 -7.41
N MET A 45 13.63 -4.16 -6.72
CA MET A 45 12.36 -4.76 -7.13
C MET A 45 11.93 -4.23 -8.50
N PRO A 46 11.55 -5.13 -9.44
CA PRO A 46 11.03 -4.72 -10.74
C PRO A 46 9.69 -4.00 -10.59
N GLU A 47 9.44 -3.03 -11.47
CA GLU A 47 8.14 -2.36 -11.54
C GLU A 47 7.02 -3.33 -11.94
N GLY A 48 5.79 -3.04 -11.50
CA GLY A 48 4.62 -3.86 -11.73
C GLY A 48 4.37 -4.88 -10.61
N ALA A 49 3.46 -5.82 -10.86
CA ALA A 49 3.10 -6.87 -9.91
C ALA A 49 3.54 -8.23 -10.45
N HIS A 50 4.25 -8.99 -9.62
CA HIS A 50 4.76 -10.32 -9.95
C HIS A 50 4.33 -11.33 -8.89
N LEU A 51 3.95 -12.51 -9.35
CA LEU A 51 3.61 -13.65 -8.50
C LEU A 51 4.58 -14.79 -8.84
N GLY A 52 5.19 -15.36 -7.81
CA GLY A 52 6.08 -16.50 -7.93
C GLY A 52 5.66 -17.60 -6.96
N HIS A 53 5.89 -18.85 -7.32
CA HIS A 53 5.68 -19.97 -6.42
C HIS A 53 6.92 -20.86 -6.38
N ALA A 54 7.12 -21.50 -5.24
CA ALA A 54 8.09 -22.54 -5.00
C ALA A 54 7.39 -23.66 -4.21
N PRO A 55 7.95 -24.87 -4.11
CA PRO A 55 7.34 -25.94 -3.32
C PRO A 55 7.02 -25.50 -1.87
N GLY A 56 5.73 -25.46 -1.53
CA GLY A 56 5.24 -25.04 -0.21
C GLY A 56 5.31 -23.53 0.07
N GLN A 57 5.58 -22.69 -0.93
CA GLN A 57 5.69 -21.25 -0.76
C GLN A 57 5.15 -20.46 -1.96
N MET A 58 4.46 -19.36 -1.68
CA MET A 58 4.05 -18.37 -2.67
C MET A 58 4.63 -17.02 -2.28
N ASN A 59 5.14 -16.30 -3.28
CA ASN A 59 5.69 -14.96 -3.15
C ASN A 59 4.92 -14.02 -4.06
N ALA A 60 4.68 -12.80 -3.58
CA ALA A 60 4.14 -11.73 -4.38
C ALA A 60 4.99 -10.48 -4.17
N THR A 61 5.24 -9.75 -5.24
CA THR A 61 5.94 -8.47 -5.22
C THR A 61 5.16 -7.46 -6.03
N ALA A 62 5.02 -6.24 -5.56
CA ALA A 62 4.46 -5.14 -6.34
C ALA A 62 5.29 -3.88 -6.15
N ARG A 63 5.60 -3.18 -7.23
CA ARG A 63 6.21 -1.84 -7.18
C ARG A 63 5.50 -0.89 -8.14
N LEU A 64 5.24 0.32 -7.66
CA LEU A 64 4.65 1.41 -8.43
C LEU A 64 5.49 2.66 -8.22
N ARG A 65 6.00 3.22 -9.32
CA ARG A 65 6.76 4.47 -9.29
C ARG A 65 6.04 5.52 -10.12
N ARG A 66 5.71 6.67 -9.52
CA ARG A 66 4.95 7.71 -10.20
C ARG A 66 5.39 9.10 -9.78
N ALA A 67 5.72 9.93 -10.76
CA ALA A 67 5.93 11.37 -10.56
C ALA A 67 4.61 12.12 -10.78
N ILE A 68 4.21 12.95 -9.81
CA ILE A 68 3.03 13.80 -9.88
C ILE A 68 3.48 15.25 -9.75
N ARG A 69 3.06 16.11 -10.70
CA ARG A 69 3.32 17.56 -10.66
C ARG A 69 2.03 18.34 -10.49
N LEU A 70 2.08 19.41 -9.71
CA LEU A 70 0.98 20.36 -9.58
C LEU A 70 1.03 21.39 -10.72
N GLY A 71 0.45 21.05 -11.86
CA GLY A 71 0.46 21.90 -13.06
C GLY A 71 1.71 21.76 -13.94
N ALA A 72 1.79 22.55 -15.01
CA ALA A 72 2.86 22.44 -16.02
C ALA A 72 4.24 22.83 -15.47
N THR A 73 4.31 23.76 -14.52
CA THR A 73 5.56 24.31 -13.95
C THR A 73 5.61 24.27 -12.42
N GLY A 74 4.61 23.69 -11.75
CA GLY A 74 4.57 23.65 -10.29
C GLY A 74 5.38 22.51 -9.68
N PRO A 75 5.45 22.46 -8.34
CA PRO A 75 6.23 21.48 -7.59
C PRO A 75 5.77 20.04 -7.91
N GLY A 76 6.75 19.15 -7.98
CA GLY A 76 6.54 17.72 -8.22
C GLY A 76 6.89 16.89 -7.00
N VAL A 77 6.14 15.81 -6.81
CA VAL A 77 6.44 14.77 -5.84
C VAL A 77 6.60 13.46 -6.60
N GLU A 78 7.65 12.73 -6.25
CA GLU A 78 7.84 11.36 -6.68
C GLU A 78 7.31 10.41 -5.60
N ILE A 79 6.48 9.47 -6.04
CA ILE A 79 5.87 8.45 -5.20
C ILE A 79 6.48 7.12 -5.63
N ASP A 80 7.21 6.47 -4.73
CA ASP A 80 7.65 5.08 -4.88
C ASP A 80 6.96 4.23 -3.82
N LEU A 81 6.21 3.23 -4.25
CA LEU A 81 5.47 2.30 -3.39
C LEU A 81 5.94 0.88 -3.71
N GLY A 82 6.44 0.20 -2.69
CA GLY A 82 6.82 -1.21 -2.75
C GLY A 82 6.00 -2.06 -1.78
N ALA A 83 5.60 -3.25 -2.22
CA ALA A 83 4.95 -4.26 -1.40
C ALA A 83 5.55 -5.64 -1.66
N LEU A 84 5.81 -6.37 -0.57
CA LEU A 84 6.30 -7.75 -0.59
C LEU A 84 5.38 -8.61 0.26
N ALA A 85 4.97 -9.76 -0.25
CA ALA A 85 4.24 -10.77 0.51
C ALA A 85 4.82 -12.15 0.30
N ARG A 86 4.88 -12.93 1.38
CA ARG A 86 5.36 -14.32 1.39
C ARG A 86 4.39 -15.16 2.20
N LEU A 87 3.85 -16.20 1.57
CA LEU A 87 3.04 -17.22 2.23
C LEU A 87 3.79 -18.54 2.19
N ARG A 88 4.01 -19.16 3.36
CA ARG A 88 4.60 -20.50 3.45
C ARG A 88 3.68 -21.39 4.28
N LEU A 89 3.16 -22.44 3.67
CA LEU A 89 2.33 -23.42 4.35
C LEU A 89 3.19 -24.63 4.71
N ARG A 90 3.16 -25.02 5.98
CA ARG A 90 3.80 -26.25 6.46
C ARG A 90 2.75 -27.05 7.21
N ARG A 91 2.68 -28.35 6.96
CA ARG A 91 1.85 -29.24 7.76
C ARG A 91 2.49 -29.36 9.14
N LEU A 92 1.74 -29.03 10.17
CA LEU A 92 2.10 -29.32 11.55
C LEU A 92 1.56 -30.73 11.86
N ALA A 93 2.39 -31.57 12.47
CA ALA A 93 2.03 -32.93 12.89
C ALA A 93 1.08 -32.90 14.08
#